data_AF-A0A938DRP9-F1
#
_entry.id   AF-A0A938DRP9-F1
#
_cell.length_a   1.000
_cell.length_b   1.000
_cell.length_c   1.000
_cell.angle_alpha   90.00
_cell.angle_beta   90.00
_cell.angle_gamma   90.00
#
_symmetry.space_group_name_H-M   'P 1'
#
loop_
_entity.id
_entity.type
_entity.pdbx_description
1 polymer ?
#
loop_
_entity_poly.entity_id
_entity_poly.type
_entity_poly.pdbx_seq_one_letter_code
_entity_poly.pdbx_strand_id
1 'polypeptide(L)'
;MDDQLLPDGTYDVFVVDAEDAPPDDGEGPPGTTLDLTVTSGPHKAETLLLRSTTWLGDPIDLIGMPATMTVTLGVPSVRIDH
;
A
#
# COMPACT_ATOMS: atom_id res chain seq x y z
N MET A 1 3.16 20.68 -6.59
CA MET A 1 2.84 20.13 -5.27
C MET A 1 3.33 18.72 -5.34
N ASP A 2 4.51 18.53 -4.79
CA ASP A 2 5.29 17.31 -4.87
C ASP A 2 4.47 16.25 -4.12
N ASP A 3 3.85 15.34 -4.90
CA ASP A 3 3.32 14.08 -4.42
C ASP A 3 4.51 13.38 -3.79
N GLN A 4 4.71 13.62 -2.48
CA GLN A 4 5.98 13.34 -1.82
C GLN A 4 6.06 11.84 -1.56
N LEU A 5 6.38 11.16 -2.65
CA LEU A 5 6.77 9.79 -2.69
C LEU A 5 7.85 9.58 -1.63
N LEU A 6 7.59 8.68 -0.68
CA LEU A 6 8.56 8.37 0.38
C LEU A 6 9.93 8.09 -0.26
N PRO A 7 11.03 8.52 0.36
CA PRO A 7 12.36 8.24 -0.19
C PRO A 7 12.57 6.74 -0.36
N ASP A 8 13.43 6.36 -1.29
CA ASP A 8 13.78 4.94 -1.48
C ASP A 8 14.25 4.33 -0.16
N GLY A 9 13.64 3.21 0.22
CA GLY A 9 13.79 2.65 1.56
C GLY A 9 12.75 1.60 1.88
N THR A 10 12.87 1.02 3.07
CA THR A 10 11.94 0.03 3.61
C THR A 10 11.22 0.62 4.82
N TYR A 11 9.91 0.43 4.86
CA TYR A 11 8.99 0.99 5.83
C TYR A 11 8.10 -0.11 6.39
N ASP A 12 8.06 -0.22 7.72
CA ASP A 12 7.04 -1.01 8.40
C ASP A 12 5.72 -0.23 8.37
N VAL A 13 4.72 -0.80 7.74
CA VAL A 13 3.40 -0.21 7.56
C VAL A 13 2.32 -1.13 8.12
N PHE A 14 1.14 -0.55 8.30
CA PHE A 14 -0.04 -1.26 8.78
C PHE A 14 -1.22 -0.89 7.90
N VAL A 15 -2.02 -1.87 7.49
CA VAL A 15 -3.21 -1.66 6.67
C VAL A 15 -4.32 -1.10 7.56
N VAL A 16 -4.68 0.16 7.32
CA VAL A 16 -5.76 0.85 8.03
C VAL A 16 -7.09 0.63 7.33
N ASP A 17 -7.07 0.68 6.00
CA ASP A 17 -8.24 0.47 5.15
C ASP A 17 -7.82 -0.28 3.88
N ALA A 18 -8.77 -1.00 3.30
CA ALA A 18 -8.58 -1.71 2.05
C ALA A 18 -9.91 -1.73 1.29
N GLU A 19 -9.83 -1.49 -0.02
CA GLU A 19 -10.98 -1.49 -0.91
C GLU A 19 -10.63 -2.17 -2.23
N ASP A 20 -11.60 -2.83 -2.85
CA ASP A 20 -11.43 -3.31 -4.22
C ASP A 20 -11.33 -2.12 -5.17
N ALA A 21 -10.33 -2.17 -6.06
CA ALA A 21 -10.16 -1.17 -7.11
C ALA A 21 -10.63 -1.72 -8.45
N PRO A 22 -11.30 -0.89 -9.28
CA PRO A 22 -11.55 -1.25 -10.67
C PRO A 22 -10.21 -1.45 -11.41
N PRO A 23 -10.18 -2.29 -12.46
CA PRO A 23 -8.98 -2.49 -13.26
C PRO A 23 -8.54 -1.17 -13.92
N ASP A 24 -7.24 -0.90 -13.92
CA ASP A 24 -6.65 0.35 -14.46
C ASP A 24 -6.98 0.55 -15.95
N ASP A 25 -6.89 -0.51 -16.75
CA ASP A 25 -7.18 -0.49 -18.19
C ASP A 25 -8.65 -0.76 -18.54
N GLY A 26 -9.54 -0.89 -17.55
CA GLY A 26 -10.96 -1.22 -17.76
C GLY A 26 -11.25 -2.67 -18.20
N GLU A 27 -10.24 -3.38 -18.71
CA GLU A 27 -10.25 -4.81 -18.99
C GLU A 27 -9.07 -5.48 -18.26
N GLY A 28 -9.34 -6.08 -17.11
CA GLY A 28 -8.32 -6.73 -16.28
C GLY A 28 -8.90 -7.26 -14.96
N PRO A 29 -8.13 -8.04 -14.19
CA PRO A 29 -8.54 -8.40 -12.84
C PRO A 29 -8.68 -7.14 -11.97
N PRO A 30 -9.60 -7.11 -11.00
CA PRO A 30 -9.69 -6.01 -10.06
C PRO A 30 -8.37 -5.86 -9.29
N GLY A 31 -8.02 -4.62 -8.98
CA GLY A 31 -6.92 -4.29 -8.11
C GLY A 31 -7.37 -4.21 -6.65
N THR A 32 -6.47 -3.75 -5.80
CA THR A 32 -6.78 -3.44 -4.40
C THR A 32 -6.18 -2.09 -4.04
N THR A 33 -6.99 -1.20 -3.51
CA THR A 33 -6.54 0.06 -2.91
C THR A 33 -6.31 -0.18 -1.43
N LEU A 34 -5.18 0.28 -0.91
CA LEU A 34 -4.78 0.13 0.48
C LEU A 34 -4.43 1.48 1.08
N ASP A 35 -5.01 1.77 2.24
CA ASP A 35 -4.53 2.83 3.12
C ASP A 35 -3.53 2.23 4.09
N LEU A 36 -2.29 2.69 3.97
CA LEU A 36 -1.16 2.20 4.73
C LEU A 36 -0.68 3.31 5.66
N THR A 37 -0.53 3.00 6.94
CA THR A 37 0.12 3.90 7.89
C THR A 37 1.51 3.39 8.23
N VAL A 38 2.52 4.26 8.09
CA VAL A 38 3.89 3.97 8.50
C VAL A 38 3.97 3.92 10.03
N THR A 39 4.41 2.78 10.57
CA THR A 39 4.45 2.54 12.02
C THR A 39 5.81 2.86 12.63
N SER A 40 6.87 2.92 11.82
CA SER A 40 8.25 3.06 12.26
C SER A 40 9.09 3.98 11.36
N GLY A 41 10.18 4.51 11.91
CA GLY A 41 11.11 5.36 11.18
C GLY A 41 10.74 6.86 11.18
N PRO A 42 11.46 7.67 10.38
CA PRO A 42 11.28 9.14 10.36
C PRO A 42 9.93 9.58 9.79
N HIS A 43 9.25 8.70 9.04
CA HIS A 43 7.92 8.92 8.46
C HIS A 43 6.78 8.34 9.31
N LYS A 44 7.02 8.05 10.60
CA LYS A 44 6.01 7.45 11.47
C LYS A 44 4.73 8.30 11.51
N ALA A 45 3.58 7.62 11.47
CA ALA A 45 2.23 8.17 11.42
C ALA A 45 1.86 8.88 10.10
N GLU A 46 2.70 8.78 9.07
CA GLU A 46 2.34 9.15 7.70
C GLU A 46 1.38 8.10 7.13
N THR A 47 0.30 8.55 6.51
CA THR A 47 -0.70 7.69 5.87
C THR A 47 -0.60 7.85 4.36
N LEU A 48 -0.61 6.72 3.67
CA LEU A 48 -0.31 6.59 2.25
C LEU A 48 -1.40 5.76 1.59
N LEU A 49 -1.91 6.27 0.48
CA LEU A 49 -2.84 5.56 -0.39
C LEU A 49 -2.02 4.81 -1.45
N LEU A 50 -2.05 3.48 -1.42
CA LEU A 50 -1.37 2.64 -2.40
C LEU A 50 -2.40 1.89 -3.24
N ARG A 51 -2.30 2.03 -4.57
CA ARG A 51 -3.11 1.25 -5.50
C ARG A 51 -2.30 0.09 -6.06
N SER A 52 -2.72 -1.12 -5.73
CA SER A 52 -2.22 -2.35 -6.32
C SER A 52 -2.99 -2.64 -7.60
N THR A 53 -2.26 -2.99 -8.66
CA THR A 53 -2.82 -3.49 -9.93
C THR A 53 -3.28 -4.95 -9.83
N THR A 54 -3.00 -5.62 -8.72
CA THR A 54 -3.35 -7.02 -8.46
C THR A 54 -4.24 -7.11 -7.22
N TRP A 55 -5.21 -8.01 -7.27
CA TRP A 55 -6.02 -8.37 -6.11
C TRP A 55 -5.17 -9.03 -5.02
N LEU A 56 -5.12 -8.42 -3.85
CA LEU A 56 -4.28 -8.86 -2.72
C LEU A 56 -4.99 -9.78 -1.73
N GLY A 57 -6.30 -10.00 -1.89
CA GLY A 57 -7.14 -10.76 -0.97
C GLY A 57 -8.43 -10.03 -0.65
N ASP A 58 -9.22 -10.59 0.26
CA ASP A 58 -10.44 -9.92 0.74
C ASP A 58 -10.04 -8.64 1.50
N PRO A 59 -10.62 -7.47 1.14
CA PRO A 59 -10.24 -6.22 1.77
C PRO A 59 -10.43 -6.22 3.30
N ILE A 60 -11.47 -6.90 3.81
CA ILE A 60 -11.74 -6.94 5.25
C ILE A 60 -10.69 -7.78 5.98
N ASP A 61 -10.20 -8.86 5.36
CA ASP A 61 -9.11 -9.68 5.92
C ASP A 61 -7.76 -8.95 5.91
N LEU A 62 -7.56 -8.01 4.96
CA LEU A 62 -6.34 -7.21 4.87
C LEU A 62 -6.28 -6.12 5.93
N ILE A 63 -7.43 -5.56 6.33
CA ILE A 63 -7.49 -4.53 7.36
C ILE A 63 -6.92 -5.07 8.67
N GLY A 64 -5.97 -4.34 9.24
CA GLY A 64 -5.32 -4.74 10.47
C GLY A 64 -4.08 -5.61 10.29
N MET A 65 -3.70 -5.94 9.05
CA MET A 65 -2.51 -6.73 8.78
C MET A 65 -1.24 -5.87 8.82
N PRO A 66 -0.17 -6.34 9.48
CA PRO A 66 1.14 -5.75 9.32
C PRO A 66 1.66 -5.98 7.90
N ALA A 67 2.35 -5.00 7.34
CA ALA A 67 2.92 -5.10 6.01
C ALA A 67 4.27 -4.37 5.93
N THR A 68 5.10 -4.81 4.99
CA THR A 68 6.35 -4.13 4.66
C THR A 68 6.20 -3.43 3.33
N MET A 69 6.44 -2.11 3.31
CA MET A 69 6.50 -1.34 2.08
C MET A 69 7.94 -1.02 1.73
N THR A 70 8.35 -1.32 0.50
CA THR A 70 9.66 -0.96 -0.04
C THR A 70 9.46 0.00 -1.20
N VAL A 71 10.12 1.15 -1.14
CA VAL A 71 10.18 2.10 -2.26
C VAL A 71 11.52 1.92 -2.96
N THR A 72 11.49 1.64 -4.27
CA THR A 72 12.69 1.46 -5.09
C THR A 72 12.55 2.23 -6.40
N LEU A 73 13.51 3.11 -6.68
CA LEU A 73 13.47 4.03 -7.83
C LEU A 73 12.17 4.84 -7.89
N GLY A 74 11.65 5.18 -6.71
CA GLY A 74 10.39 5.87 -6.58
C GLY A 74 9.15 5.03 -6.92
N VAL A 75 9.26 3.70 -6.91
CA VAL A 75 8.13 2.79 -7.08
C VAL A 75 7.85 2.08 -5.75
N PRO A 76 6.71 2.33 -5.10
CA PRO A 76 6.34 1.63 -3.88
C PRO A 76 5.88 0.20 -4.21
N SER A 77 6.30 -0.76 -3.41
CA SER A 77 5.87 -2.16 -3.44
C SER A 77 5.55 -2.59 -2.03
N VAL A 78 4.36 -3.17 -1.83
CA VAL A 78 3.90 -3.64 -0.52
C VAL A 78 3.89 -5.16 -0.48
N ARG A 79 4.25 -5.71 0.68
CA ARG A 79 4.13 -7.12 1.00
C ARG A 79 3.42 -7.26 2.33
N ILE A 80 2.25 -7.89 2.32
CA ILE A 80 1.49 -8.24 3.52
C ILE A 80 2.22 -9.38 4.24
N ASP A 81 2.39 -9.27 5.56
CA ASP A 81 2.95 -10.33 6.40
C ASP A 81 1.80 -11.26 6.81
N HIS A 82 1.89 -12.53 6.43
CA HIS A 82 0.83 -13.54 6.53
C HIS A 82 1.31 -14.76 7.33
#